data_AF-A0A968WJ37-F1
#
_entry.id   AF-A0A968WJ37-F1
#
_cell.length_a   1.000
_cell.length_b   1.000
_cell.length_c   1.000
_cell.angle_alpha   90.00
_cell.angle_beta   90.00
_cell.angle_gamma   90.00
#
_symmetry.space_group_name_H-M   'P 1'
#
loop_
_entity.id
_entity.type
_entity.pdbx_description
1 polymer ?
#
loop_
_entity_poly.entity_id
_entity_poly.type
_entity_poly.pdbx_seq_one_letter_code
_entity_poly.pdbx_strand_id
1 'polypeptide(L)'
;MYSGEIQLLKKLDIDFIEENVSNYGTSANVKEFRRKERLFMIIDGKGQEVKLNKKSIMPLLEKEGNNLEGYMKQNKNKLKSEEDLIDLIKYCEAS
;
A
#
# COMPACT_ATOMS: atom_id res chain seq x y z
N MET A 1 -18.73 23.36 1.45
CA MET A 1 -18.14 22.26 0.66
C MET A 1 -16.69 22.12 1.09
N TYR A 2 -16.45 21.39 2.17
CA TYR A 2 -15.15 20.90 2.64
C TYR A 2 -15.37 19.37 2.74
N SER A 3 -14.47 18.42 2.46
CA SER A 3 -13.03 18.38 2.67
C SER A 3 -12.50 17.03 2.11
N GLY A 4 -11.29 16.97 1.55
CA GLY A 4 -10.46 15.76 1.62
C GLY A 4 -10.70 14.59 0.66
N GLU A 5 -10.43 14.77 -0.64
CA GLU A 5 -10.32 13.64 -1.58
C GLU A 5 -9.07 12.79 -1.25
N ILE A 6 -9.24 11.70 -0.49
CA ILE A 6 -8.17 10.73 -0.25
C ILE A 6 -8.05 9.87 -1.51
N GLN A 7 -6.94 9.98 -2.23
CA GLN A 7 -6.73 9.19 -3.46
C GLN A 7 -5.71 8.08 -3.21
N LEU A 8 -6.01 6.88 -3.73
CA LEU A 8 -5.10 5.74 -3.71
C LEU A 8 -4.55 5.49 -5.12
N LEU A 9 -3.24 5.48 -5.26
CA LEU A 9 -2.55 5.19 -6.52
C LEU A 9 -1.69 3.94 -6.36
N LYS A 10 -1.80 3.03 -7.33
CA LYS A 10 -0.99 1.82 -7.39
C LYS A 10 -0.02 1.91 -8.56
N LYS A 11 1.26 1.74 -8.28
CA LYS A 11 2.32 1.66 -9.28
C LYS A 11 2.86 0.24 -9.34
N LEU A 12 2.87 -0.33 -10.54
CA LEU A 12 3.47 -1.63 -10.83
C LEU A 12 4.83 -1.39 -11.50
N ASP A 13 5.91 -1.69 -10.80
CA ASP A 13 7.26 -1.71 -11.35
C ASP A 13 7.64 -3.16 -11.70
N ILE A 14 8.09 -3.41 -12.94
CA ILE A 14 8.59 -4.71 -13.39
C ILE A 14 10.08 -4.55 -13.61
N ASP A 15 10.88 -5.09 -12.69
CA ASP A 15 12.33 -5.12 -12.81
C ASP A 15 12.77 -6.42 -13.51
N PHE A 16 13.59 -6.29 -14.55
CA PHE A 16 14.28 -7.40 -15.19
C PHE A 16 15.67 -7.52 -14.57
N ILE A 17 15.93 -8.59 -13.82
CA ILE A 17 17.25 -8.87 -13.27
C ILE A 17 17.81 -10.09 -13.99
N GLU A 18 18.86 -9.90 -14.77
CA GLU A 18 19.72 -10.99 -15.22
C GLU A 18 20.74 -11.28 -14.12
N GLU A 19 20.43 -12.24 -13.23
CA GLU A 19 21.42 -12.70 -12.25
C GLU A 19 22.41 -13.64 -12.94
N ASN A 20 23.67 -13.21 -13.06
CA ASN A 20 24.76 -14.05 -13.51
C ASN A 20 25.17 -14.97 -12.36
N VAL A 21 24.45 -16.08 -12.19
CA VAL A 21 24.82 -17.13 -11.24
C VAL A 21 26.01 -17.91 -11.79
N SER A 22 27.21 -17.56 -11.32
CA SER A 22 28.43 -18.34 -11.52
C SER A 22 28.37 -19.65 -10.74
N ASN A 23 27.57 -20.61 -11.20
CA ASN A 23 27.68 -21.99 -10.75
C ASN A 23 28.84 -22.66 -11.50
N TYR A 24 29.73 -23.28 -10.73
CA TYR A 24 30.91 -24.00 -11.20
C TYR A 24 30.52 -25.00 -12.31
N GLY A 25 30.81 -24.66 -13.57
CA GLY A 25 30.76 -25.58 -14.71
C GLY A 25 29.57 -25.49 -15.69
N THR A 26 28.55 -24.66 -15.47
CA THR A 26 27.50 -24.44 -16.50
C THR A 26 26.85 -23.06 -16.32
N SER A 27 27.09 -22.14 -17.26
CA SER A 27 26.43 -20.82 -17.26
C SER A 27 24.97 -20.97 -17.70
N ALA A 28 24.05 -21.03 -16.74
CA ALA A 28 22.62 -20.91 -16.99
C ALA A 28 22.19 -19.47 -16.63
N ASN A 29 21.76 -18.69 -17.63
CA ASN A 29 21.15 -17.39 -17.39
C ASN A 29 19.76 -17.61 -16.77
N VAL A 30 19.62 -17.43 -15.46
CA VAL A 30 18.31 -17.45 -14.80
C VAL A 30 17.73 -16.03 -14.87
N LYS A 31 16.72 -15.83 -15.73
CA LYS A 31 15.99 -14.57 -15.81
C LYS A 31 14.92 -14.56 -14.72
N GLU A 32 15.12 -13.79 -13.65
CA GLU A 32 14.12 -13.63 -12.60
C GLU A 32 13.29 -12.37 -12.85
N PHE A 33 11.97 -12.53 -12.95
CA PHE A 33 11.03 -11.43 -13.06
C PHE A 33 10.63 -10.96 -11.67
N ARG A 34 11.16 -9.81 -11.21
CA ARG A 34 10.73 -9.22 -9.94
C ARG A 34 9.66 -8.16 -10.19
N ARG A 35 8.43 -8.46 -9.80
CA ARG A 35 7.33 -7.49 -9.75
C ARG A 35 7.38 -6.78 -8.40
N LYS A 36 7.49 -5.45 -8.42
CA LYS A 36 7.37 -4.58 -7.24
C LYS A 36 6.09 -3.78 -7.35
N GLU A 37 5.20 -3.97 -6.38
CA GLU A 37 4.00 -3.15 -6.23
C GLU A 37 4.30 -2.03 -5.24
N ARG A 38 4.10 -0.78 -5.65
CA ARG A 38 4.19 0.39 -4.77
C ARG A 38 2.81 1.03 -4.67
N LEU A 39 2.40 1.37 -3.46
CA LEU A 39 1.18 2.12 -3.20
C LEU A 39 1.52 3.56 -2.82
N PHE A 40 0.73 4.50 -3.29
CA PHE A 40 0.80 5.91 -2.93
C PHE A 40 -0.56 6.38 -2.46
N MET A 41 -0.59 7.17 -1.40
CA MET A 41 -1.79 7.80 -0.86
C MET A 41 -1.65 9.30 -0.98
N ILE A 42 -2.65 9.97 -1.58
CA ILE A 42 -2.72 11.42 -1.70
C ILE A 42 -3.75 11.92 -0.71
N ILE A 43 -3.34 12.77 0.23
CA ILE A 43 -4.21 13.44 1.17
C ILE A 43 -3.90 14.93 1.11
N ASP A 44 -4.91 15.76 0.91
CA ASP A 44 -4.77 17.22 0.84
C ASP A 44 -3.72 17.67 -0.20
N GLY A 45 -3.69 16.99 -1.35
CA GLY A 45 -2.75 17.27 -2.45
C GLY A 45 -1.30 16.81 -2.22
N LYS A 46 -0.99 16.16 -1.09
CA LYS A 46 0.32 15.59 -0.79
C LYS A 46 0.30 14.08 -0.98
N GLY A 47 1.10 13.59 -1.93
CA GLY A 47 1.29 12.16 -2.16
C GLY A 47 2.43 11.59 -1.32
N GLN A 48 2.18 10.47 -0.65
CA GLN A 48 3.18 9.71 0.09
C GLN A 48 3.15 8.23 -0.31
N GLU A 49 4.32 7.62 -0.48
CA GLU A 49 4.43 6.16 -0.67
C GLU A 49 4.06 5.45 0.65
N VAL A 50 3.15 4.49 0.56
CA VAL A 50 2.67 3.73 1.71
C VAL A 50 2.84 2.24 1.48
N LYS A 51 3.17 1.55 2.56
CA LYS A 51 3.13 0.09 2.60
C LYS A 51 1.78 -0.36 3.11
N LEU A 52 1.32 -1.52 2.64
CA LEU A 52 0.09 -2.16 3.08
C LEU A 52 0.26 -2.75 4.50
N ASN A 53 0.38 -1.86 5.48
CA ASN A 53 0.45 -2.21 6.89
C ASN A 53 -0.07 -1.06 7.76
N LYS A 54 -0.54 -1.42 8.95
CA LYS A 54 -1.10 -0.49 9.93
C LYS A 54 -0.16 0.69 10.24
N LYS A 55 1.15 0.45 10.40
CA LYS A 55 2.12 1.48 10.78
C LYS A 55 2.28 2.59 9.73
N SER A 56 2.15 2.25 8.46
CA SER A 56 2.28 3.19 7.35
C SER A 56 0.99 3.95 7.06
N ILE A 57 -0.16 3.31 7.26
CA ILE A 57 -1.47 3.83 6.86
C ILE A 57 -2.13 4.64 7.98
N MET A 58 -2.03 4.18 9.22
CA MET A 58 -2.70 4.84 10.35
C MET A 58 -2.35 6.32 10.52
N PRO A 59 -1.07 6.74 10.55
CA PRO A 59 -0.74 8.16 10.77
C PRO A 59 -1.23 9.08 9.64
N LEU A 60 -1.63 8.54 8.48
CA LEU A 60 -2.15 9.31 7.37
C LEU A 60 -3.67 9.50 7.46
N LEU A 61 -4.38 8.50 7.97
CA LEU A 61 -5.84 8.48 8.05
C LEU A 61 -6.39 8.90 9.41
N GLU A 62 -5.59 8.77 10.46
CA GLU A 62 -5.96 9.12 11.84
C GLU A 62 -6.03 10.65 12.01
N LYS A 63 -7.20 11.19 11.70
CA LYS A 63 -7.59 12.58 11.99
C LYS A 63 -8.34 12.63 13.33
N GLU A 64 -8.27 13.76 14.03
CA GLU A 64 -9.03 14.00 15.26
C GLU A 64 -10.52 13.71 15.02
N GLY A 65 -11.06 12.72 15.74
CA GLY A 65 -12.48 12.32 15.67
C GLY A 65 -12.76 10.95 15.06
N ASN A 66 -11.83 10.35 14.30
CA ASN A 66 -12.05 9.06 13.65
C ASN A 66 -11.57 7.88 14.52
N ASN A 67 -12.48 7.01 14.97
CA ASN A 67 -12.14 5.79 15.72
C ASN A 67 -11.77 4.62 14.78
N LEU A 68 -10.70 4.81 14.02
CA LEU A 68 -10.22 3.81 13.06
C LEU A 68 -9.80 2.50 13.73
N GLU A 69 -9.19 2.55 14.91
CA GLU A 69 -8.86 1.34 15.65
C GLU A 69 -10.10 0.52 16.05
N GLY A 70 -11.17 1.20 16.47
CA GLY A 70 -12.45 0.59 16.79
C GLY A 70 -13.07 -0.06 15.56
N TYR A 71 -13.12 0.67 14.44
CA TYR A 71 -13.61 0.15 13.17
C TYR A 71 -12.81 -1.08 12.71
N MET A 72 -11.48 -1.03 12.76
CA MET A 72 -10.62 -2.15 12.38
C MET A 72 -10.84 -3.38 13.24
N LYS A 73 -11.02 -3.21 14.56
CA LYS A 73 -11.31 -4.32 15.48
C LYS A 73 -12.68 -4.94 15.20
N GLN A 74 -13.72 -4.13 14.98
CA GLN A 74 -15.07 -4.60 14.72
C GLN A 74 -15.18 -5.35 13.39
N ASN A 75 -14.56 -4.81 12.34
CA ASN A 75 -14.61 -5.37 10.99
C ASN A 75 -13.51 -6.41 10.72
N LYS A 76 -12.69 -6.74 11.72
CA LYS A 76 -11.53 -7.64 11.60
C LYS A 76 -10.57 -7.26 10.46
N ASN A 77 -10.53 -5.97 10.11
CA ASN A 77 -9.69 -5.41 9.08
C ASN A 77 -8.24 -5.40 9.55
N LYS A 78 -7.34 -6.06 8.80
CA LYS A 78 -5.93 -6.22 9.18
C LYS A 78 -5.00 -5.31 8.39
N LEU A 79 -5.51 -4.53 7.44
CA LEU A 79 -4.73 -3.77 6.47
C LEU A 79 -3.67 -4.63 5.79
N LYS A 80 -4.05 -5.86 5.42
CA LYS A 80 -3.19 -6.83 4.72
C LYS A 80 -3.58 -7.03 3.26
N SER A 81 -4.76 -6.55 2.89
CA SER A 81 -5.30 -6.62 1.53
C SER A 81 -5.63 -5.23 1.03
N GLU A 82 -5.70 -5.09 -0.30
CA GLU A 82 -6.13 -3.83 -0.93
C GLU A 82 -7.59 -3.51 -0.56
N GLU A 83 -8.44 -4.53 -0.48
CA GLU A 83 -9.85 -4.42 -0.05
C GLU A 83 -9.96 -3.84 1.37
N ASP A 84 -9.17 -4.35 2.31
CA ASP A 84 -9.07 -3.83 3.68
C ASP A 84 -8.75 -2.31 3.68
N LEU A 85 -7.84 -1.87 2.81
CA LEU A 85 -7.47 -0.46 2.73
C LEU A 85 -8.59 0.39 2.14
N ILE A 86 -9.25 -0.10 1.08
CA ILE A 86 -10.38 0.58 0.45
C ILE A 86 -11.52 0.78 1.45
N ASP A 87 -11.86 -0.25 2.22
CA ASP A 87 -12.94 -0.18 3.20
C ASP A 87 -12.62 0.79 4.35
N LEU A 88 -11.35 0.86 4.76
CA LEU A 88 -10.90 1.83 5.75
C LEU A 88 -10.99 3.28 5.24
N ILE A 89 -10.58 3.51 3.97
CA ILE A 89 -10.66 4.84 3.35
C ILE A 89 -12.13 5.28 3.22
N LYS A 90 -13.02 4.38 2.77
CA LYS A 90 -14.46 4.67 2.71
C LYS A 90 -15.03 5.09 4.06
N TYR A 91 -14.61 4.44 5.14
CA TYR A 91 -15.02 4.82 6.50
C TYR A 91 -14.52 6.23 6.88
N CYS A 92 -13.29 6.58 6.50
CA CYS A 92 -12.74 7.93 6.70
C CYS A 92 -13.47 9.02 5.90
N GLU A 93 -13.91 8.73 4.67
CA GLU A 93 -14.65 9.70 3.85
C GLU A 93 -16.12 9.86 4.29
N ALA A 94 -16.71 8.83 4.90
CA ALA A 94 -18.08 8.85 5.37
C ALA A 94 -18.26 9.48 6.77
N SER A 95 -17.16 9.68 7.51
CA SER A 95 -17.13 10.25 8.86
C SER A 95 -16.84 11.75 8.84
#